data_AF-A0A1G0LDI1-F1
#
_entry.id   AF-A0A1G0LDI1-F1
#
_cell.length_a   1.000
_cell.length_b   1.000
_cell.length_c   1.000
_cell.angle_alpha   90.00
_cell.angle_beta   90.00
_cell.angle_gamma   90.00
#
_symmetry.space_group_name_H-M   'P 1'
#
loop_
_entity.id
_entity.type
_entity.pdbx_description
1 polymer ?
#
loop_
_entity_poly.entity_id
_entity_poly.type
_entity_poly.pdbx_seq_one_letter_code
_entity_poly.pdbx_strand_id
1 'polypeptide(L)'
;MWTFDEIEEMNPKSDGQKKSALMHLKEIGAYWPDLLCETATQLEELGPPFIYCFTQLPYPINVEKGNYTLPGKTEGVRVDLSFRLFKFNFNDSGKIFVGDLKEENENPAERVVVGTQVIGLIKLWSGKNKYYNNYLECVTYSGLKEQIINKPNSNWSVTGGWHQRPLKSAKAFENEISKRLLTELYSALQFFIPTYSIVSHDETKLGQWLYNYFCMTAPGRISLGDIPKPIFKSFCKHYTIANNRFVSHSKLCEALKFGMREISKFERQLLAMDRLVRDGEPELALIGTISAIEWFMGAFVARENKWQPSLRDCLKIEPYKSNLEEDLKNDLREAALLRNSIVHGAPPSRENIIKEGSGFIGKLPISNVSLLSYKVQSVIESGLVLYRRINELKRQKKICTKAI
;
A
#
# COMPACT_ATOMS: atom_id res chain seq x y z
N MET A 1 -20.05 3.93 24.20
CA MET A 1 -18.90 4.47 23.46
C MET A 1 -17.69 4.39 24.36
N TRP A 2 -16.61 3.75 23.92
CA TRP A 2 -15.41 3.57 24.74
C TRP A 2 -14.66 4.89 24.94
N THR A 3 -14.16 5.10 26.15
CA THR A 3 -13.25 6.20 26.53
C THR A 3 -11.79 5.70 26.55
N PHE A 4 -10.83 6.63 26.49
CA PHE A 4 -9.42 6.24 26.56
C PHE A 4 -9.04 5.67 27.94
N ASP A 5 -9.64 6.20 29.01
CA ASP A 5 -9.38 5.77 30.39
C ASP A 5 -9.84 4.31 30.59
N GLU A 6 -11.01 3.92 30.07
CA GLU A 6 -11.48 2.53 30.10
C GLU A 6 -10.53 1.58 29.34
N ILE A 7 -10.00 2.03 28.20
CA ILE A 7 -8.99 1.28 27.44
C ILE A 7 -7.70 1.17 28.26
N GLU A 8 -7.28 2.23 28.95
CA GLU A 8 -6.08 2.22 29.78
C GLU A 8 -6.20 1.26 30.98
N GLU A 9 -7.34 1.29 31.68
CA GLU A 9 -7.64 0.38 32.80
C GLU A 9 -7.61 -1.10 32.39
N MET A 10 -8.10 -1.41 31.18
CA MET A 10 -8.08 -2.76 30.63
C MET A 10 -6.67 -3.22 30.19
N ASN A 11 -5.69 -2.32 30.15
CA ASN A 11 -4.31 -2.61 29.80
C ASN A 11 -3.33 -2.24 30.91
N PRO A 12 -3.44 -2.86 32.10
CA PRO A 12 -2.55 -2.55 33.21
C PRO A 12 -1.10 -2.94 32.87
N LYS A 13 -0.14 -2.30 33.54
CA LYS A 13 1.26 -2.73 33.51
C LYS A 13 1.39 -4.15 34.03
N SER A 14 2.16 -4.98 33.33
CA SER A 14 2.51 -6.31 33.83
C SER A 14 3.62 -6.21 34.88
N ASP A 15 3.77 -7.26 35.70
CA ASP A 15 4.82 -7.31 36.72
C ASP A 15 6.21 -7.07 36.13
N GLY A 16 7.00 -6.22 36.80
CA GLY A 16 8.33 -5.83 36.35
C GLY A 16 8.37 -4.79 35.21
N GLN A 17 7.23 -4.38 34.65
CA GLN A 17 7.19 -3.31 33.64
C GLN A 17 7.12 -1.91 34.29
N LYS A 18 7.92 -0.98 33.78
CA LYS A 18 7.86 0.43 34.20
C LYS A 18 6.57 1.14 33.77
N LYS A 19 5.98 0.72 32.64
CA LYS A 19 4.78 1.30 32.01
C LYS A 19 3.98 0.18 31.35
N SER A 20 2.69 0.39 31.12
CA SER A 20 1.86 -0.55 30.35
C SER A 20 2.27 -0.58 28.87
N ALA A 21 1.89 -1.66 28.19
CA ALA A 21 2.09 -1.80 26.75
C ALA A 21 1.41 -0.66 25.96
N LEU A 22 0.19 -0.28 26.37
CA LEU A 22 -0.56 0.84 25.79
C LEU A 22 0.21 2.16 25.93
N MET A 23 0.73 2.45 27.13
CA MET A 23 1.50 3.69 27.36
C MET A 23 2.82 3.71 26.59
N HIS A 24 3.49 2.56 26.45
CA HIS A 24 4.66 2.45 25.59
C HIS A 24 4.33 2.78 24.13
N LEU A 25 3.23 2.22 23.60
CA LEU A 25 2.75 2.49 22.24
C LEU A 25 2.44 3.98 22.03
N LYS A 26 1.85 4.66 23.03
CA LYS A 26 1.60 6.11 23.00
C LYS A 26 2.90 6.91 22.87
N GLU A 27 3.92 6.56 23.65
CA GLU A 27 5.22 7.25 23.67
C GLU A 27 5.99 7.14 22.36
N ILE A 28 5.84 6.01 21.66
CA ILE A 28 6.44 5.80 20.34
C ILE A 28 5.51 6.20 19.19
N GLY A 29 4.44 6.96 19.48
CA GLY A 29 3.52 7.49 18.47
C GLY A 29 2.83 6.41 17.63
N ALA A 30 2.56 5.23 18.18
CA ALA A 30 1.96 4.12 17.43
C ALA A 30 0.46 4.32 17.11
N TYR A 31 -0.22 5.22 17.82
CA TYR A 31 -1.64 5.51 17.69
C TYR A 31 -1.99 6.90 18.25
N TRP A 32 -3.25 7.33 18.10
CA TRP A 32 -3.86 8.44 18.84
C TRP A 32 -5.15 7.98 19.56
N PRO A 33 -5.52 8.57 20.71
CA PRO A 33 -6.61 8.06 21.56
C PRO A 33 -7.94 7.82 20.82
N ASP A 34 -8.41 8.80 20.05
CA ASP A 34 -9.70 8.73 19.34
C ASP A 34 -9.77 7.51 18.42
N LEU A 35 -8.67 7.16 17.74
CA LEU A 35 -8.61 5.96 16.90
C LEU A 35 -8.88 4.69 17.70
N LEU A 36 -8.32 4.55 18.90
CA LEU A 36 -8.53 3.36 19.72
C LEU A 36 -9.96 3.31 20.26
N CYS A 37 -10.52 4.44 20.70
CA CYS A 37 -11.90 4.53 21.18
C CYS A 37 -12.91 4.17 20.09
N GLU A 38 -12.73 4.72 18.88
CA GLU A 38 -13.55 4.39 17.70
C GLU A 38 -13.42 2.90 17.35
N THR A 39 -12.20 2.37 17.29
CA THR A 39 -11.97 0.98 16.88
C THR A 39 -12.46 -0.02 17.94
N ALA A 40 -12.38 0.31 19.22
CA ALA A 40 -12.94 -0.50 20.30
C ALA A 40 -14.46 -0.59 20.21
N THR A 41 -15.13 0.55 19.96
CA THR A 41 -16.58 0.60 19.75
C THR A 41 -16.99 -0.22 18.53
N GLN A 42 -16.30 -0.08 17.40
CA GLN A 42 -16.55 -0.88 16.20
C GLN A 42 -16.34 -2.39 16.44
N LEU A 43 -15.30 -2.76 17.18
CA LEU A 43 -15.02 -4.16 17.50
C LEU A 43 -16.11 -4.77 18.39
N GLU A 44 -16.63 -3.99 19.34
CA GLU A 44 -17.74 -4.41 20.20
C GLU A 44 -19.02 -4.64 19.39
N GLU A 45 -19.34 -3.71 18.47
CA GLU A 45 -20.50 -3.82 17.57
C GLU A 45 -20.41 -5.01 16.61
N LEU A 46 -19.21 -5.31 16.08
CA LEU A 46 -18.96 -6.47 15.22
C LEU A 46 -19.08 -7.79 15.98
N GLY A 47 -18.76 -7.79 17.28
CA GLY A 47 -18.72 -8.98 18.12
C GLY A 47 -17.64 -9.99 17.74
N PRO A 48 -17.61 -11.17 18.37
CA PRO A 48 -16.67 -12.23 18.03
C PRO A 48 -16.96 -12.82 16.63
N PRO A 49 -15.94 -13.31 15.89
CA PRO A 49 -14.56 -13.52 16.31
C PRO A 49 -13.56 -12.61 15.60
N PHE A 50 -13.82 -11.30 15.60
CA PHE A 50 -13.00 -10.33 14.88
C PHE A 50 -11.89 -9.76 15.75
N ILE A 51 -10.78 -9.34 15.13
CA ILE A 51 -9.65 -8.66 15.77
C ILE A 51 -9.17 -7.54 14.85
N TYR A 52 -8.81 -6.39 15.45
CA TYR A 52 -8.12 -5.32 14.75
C TYR A 52 -6.61 -5.41 14.93
N CYS A 53 -5.89 -5.17 13.84
CA CYS A 53 -4.45 -5.04 13.82
C CYS A 53 -4.07 -3.64 13.35
N PHE A 54 -3.01 -3.08 13.90
CA PHE A 54 -2.56 -1.73 13.60
C PHE A 54 -1.10 -1.78 13.18
N THR A 55 -0.71 -0.93 12.23
CA THR A 55 0.69 -0.67 11.87
C THR A 55 0.77 0.71 11.23
N GLN A 56 1.97 1.26 11.13
CA GLN A 56 2.20 2.50 10.42
C GLN A 56 3.12 2.31 9.20
N LEU A 57 2.87 3.09 8.15
CA LEU A 57 3.73 3.22 6.98
C LEU A 57 4.39 4.60 6.97
N PRO A 58 5.70 4.69 6.64
CA PRO A 58 6.46 5.94 6.70
C PRO A 58 6.24 6.84 5.48
N TYR A 59 5.08 6.71 4.84
CA TYR A 59 4.69 7.48 3.67
C TYR A 59 3.16 7.57 3.61
N PRO A 60 2.61 8.60 2.92
CA PRO A 60 1.17 8.75 2.77
C PRO A 60 0.59 7.78 1.74
N ILE A 61 -0.50 7.10 2.11
CA ILE A 61 -1.39 6.35 1.21
C ILE A 61 -2.65 7.20 1.07
N ASN A 62 -2.74 7.93 -0.04
CA ASN A 62 -3.82 8.87 -0.28
C ASN A 62 -4.95 8.17 -1.05
N VAL A 63 -5.85 7.54 -0.30
CA VAL A 63 -6.98 6.77 -0.85
C VAL A 63 -8.29 7.24 -0.25
N GLU A 64 -9.36 7.10 -1.02
CA GLU A 64 -10.71 7.33 -0.53
C GLU A 64 -11.02 6.46 0.69
N LYS A 65 -11.74 7.02 1.68
CA LYS A 65 -12.11 6.30 2.90
C LYS A 65 -12.95 5.06 2.53
N GLY A 66 -12.53 3.91 3.03
CA GLY A 66 -13.23 2.65 2.83
C GLY A 66 -12.40 1.46 3.27
N ASN A 67 -13.03 0.28 3.19
CA ASN A 67 -12.37 -0.99 3.47
C ASN A 67 -11.91 -1.64 2.16
N TYR A 68 -10.70 -2.20 2.18
CA TYR A 68 -10.09 -2.92 1.08
C TYR A 68 -9.84 -4.37 1.50
N THR A 69 -10.72 -5.28 1.05
CA THR A 69 -10.66 -6.70 1.40
C THR A 69 -9.61 -7.43 0.57
N LEU A 70 -8.60 -7.98 1.24
CA LEU A 70 -7.46 -8.64 0.62
C LEU A 70 -7.26 -10.06 1.16
N PRO A 71 -6.68 -10.97 0.35
CA PRO A 71 -6.27 -12.27 0.87
C PRO A 71 -5.12 -12.11 1.89
N GLY A 72 -5.25 -12.84 3.00
CA GLY A 72 -4.13 -13.08 3.90
C GLY A 72 -3.13 -14.10 3.31
N LYS A 73 -2.15 -14.50 4.12
CA LYS A 73 -1.23 -15.59 3.81
C LYS A 73 -1.92 -16.95 3.90
N THR A 74 -2.78 -17.13 4.90
CA THR A 74 -3.50 -18.39 5.07
C THR A 74 -4.68 -18.47 4.09
N GLU A 75 -4.82 -19.61 3.43
CA GLU A 75 -5.94 -19.86 2.51
C GLU A 75 -7.29 -19.62 3.19
N GLY A 76 -8.18 -18.90 2.50
CA GLY A 76 -9.51 -18.55 2.99
C GLY A 76 -9.54 -17.39 4.00
N VAL A 77 -8.40 -16.93 4.53
CA VAL A 77 -8.34 -15.76 5.42
C VAL A 77 -8.37 -14.48 4.60
N ARG A 78 -9.21 -13.53 5.04
CA ARG A 78 -9.32 -12.19 4.46
C ARG A 78 -8.98 -11.13 5.51
N VAL A 79 -8.36 -10.05 5.05
CA VAL A 79 -8.01 -8.88 5.84
C VAL A 79 -8.69 -7.67 5.21
N ASP A 80 -9.54 -6.99 5.96
CA ASP A 80 -10.14 -5.73 5.53
C ASP A 80 -9.23 -4.59 5.99
N LEU A 81 -8.52 -3.97 5.04
CA LEU A 81 -7.64 -2.85 5.33
C LEU A 81 -8.38 -1.53 5.25
N SER A 82 -8.14 -0.64 6.21
CA SER A 82 -8.45 0.78 6.11
C SER A 82 -7.20 1.60 6.40
N PHE A 83 -7.16 2.80 5.82
CA PHE A 83 -6.01 3.69 5.86
C PHE A 83 -6.45 5.05 6.38
N ARG A 84 -5.69 5.59 7.33
CA ARG A 84 -5.86 6.96 7.83
C ARG A 84 -4.53 7.67 7.78
N LEU A 85 -4.50 8.87 7.23
CA LEU A 85 -3.31 9.70 7.27
C LEU A 85 -3.13 10.22 8.70
N PHE A 86 -1.89 10.27 9.16
CA PHE A 86 -1.57 10.90 10.43
C PHE A 86 -0.48 11.93 10.23
N LYS A 87 -0.51 12.96 11.08
CA LYS A 87 0.58 13.90 11.22
C LYS A 87 1.49 13.49 12.35
N PHE A 88 2.78 13.65 12.09
CA PHE A 88 3.82 13.35 13.03
C PHE A 88 4.52 14.62 13.48
N ASN A 89 4.34 14.99 14.76
CA ASN A 89 4.87 16.21 15.32
C ASN A 89 5.86 15.90 16.47
N PHE A 90 6.90 16.73 16.56
CA PHE A 90 7.84 16.75 17.67
C PHE A 90 7.65 18.06 18.44
N ASN A 91 7.60 17.98 19.77
CA ASN A 91 7.71 19.20 20.58
C ASN A 91 9.18 19.55 20.87
N ASP A 92 9.40 20.70 21.50
CA ASP A 92 10.74 21.20 21.86
C ASP A 92 11.52 20.26 22.81
N SER A 93 10.81 19.39 23.53
CA SER A 93 11.41 18.35 24.39
C SER A 93 11.70 17.03 23.67
N GLY A 94 11.47 16.95 22.36
CA GLY A 94 11.62 15.73 21.57
C GLY A 94 10.53 14.68 21.81
N LYS A 95 9.45 15.02 22.54
CA LYS A 95 8.27 14.15 22.68
C LYS A 95 7.48 14.13 21.40
N ILE A 96 6.88 12.97 21.19
CA ILE A 96 6.22 12.58 19.96
C ILE A 96 4.72 12.76 20.12
N PHE A 97 4.10 13.40 19.13
CA PHE A 97 2.66 13.53 19.03
C PHE A 97 2.20 13.03 17.67
N VAL A 98 1.22 12.14 17.70
CA VAL A 98 0.54 11.64 16.51
C VAL A 98 -0.93 12.00 16.64
N GLY A 99 -1.47 12.57 15.58
CA GLY A 99 -2.88 12.93 15.48
C GLY A 99 -3.40 12.63 14.09
N ASP A 100 -4.72 12.48 14.00
CA ASP A 100 -5.40 12.41 12.71
C ASP A 100 -5.16 13.70 11.94
N LEU A 101 -4.92 13.57 10.64
CA LEU A 101 -4.79 14.71 9.76
C LEU A 101 -6.19 15.16 9.34
N LYS A 102 -6.76 16.12 10.07
CA LYS A 102 -8.04 16.77 9.69
C LYS A 102 -7.75 17.87 8.67
N GLU A 103 -8.40 17.80 7.51
CA GLU A 103 -8.15 18.64 6.32
C GLU A 103 -8.32 20.16 6.54
N GLU A 104 -8.92 20.61 7.65
CA GLU A 104 -9.43 21.98 7.78
C GLU A 104 -8.52 23.01 8.49
N ASN A 105 -7.37 22.65 9.09
CA ASN A 105 -6.70 23.57 10.03
C ASN A 105 -5.16 23.59 10.03
N GLU A 106 -4.49 23.47 8.88
CA GLU A 106 -3.02 23.49 8.88
C GLU A 106 -2.42 24.70 8.16
N ASN A 107 -1.68 25.49 8.96
CA ASN A 107 -0.82 26.55 8.51
C ASN A 107 0.34 25.92 7.72
N PRO A 108 0.52 26.22 6.42
CA PRO A 108 1.50 25.56 5.54
C PRO A 108 2.98 25.72 5.94
N ALA A 109 3.25 26.45 7.03
CA ALA A 109 4.59 26.68 7.59
C ALA A 109 5.09 25.58 8.54
N GLU A 110 4.21 24.70 9.06
CA GLU A 110 4.66 23.58 9.89
C GLU A 110 5.26 22.45 9.03
N ARG A 111 6.45 21.98 9.40
CA ARG A 111 7.10 20.81 8.79
C ARG A 111 6.36 19.55 9.22
N VAL A 112 5.19 19.31 8.63
CA VAL A 112 4.38 18.13 8.92
C VAL A 112 4.97 16.92 8.19
N VAL A 113 5.41 15.91 8.94
CA VAL A 113 5.75 14.60 8.36
C VAL A 113 4.47 13.77 8.34
N VAL A 114 4.03 13.40 7.15
CA VAL A 114 2.79 12.64 6.96
C VAL A 114 3.09 11.16 6.78
N GLY A 115 2.46 10.33 7.62
CA GLY A 115 2.47 8.88 7.50
C GLY A 115 1.07 8.31 7.29
N THR A 116 0.99 6.99 7.22
CA THR A 116 -0.28 6.28 7.14
C THR A 116 -0.44 5.30 8.28
N GLN A 117 -1.52 5.42 9.02
CA GLN A 117 -2.02 4.42 9.94
C GLN A 117 -2.80 3.40 9.13
N VAL A 118 -2.34 2.15 9.15
CA VAL A 118 -3.05 1.02 8.57
C VAL A 118 -3.78 0.31 9.70
N ILE A 119 -5.04 -0.01 9.45
CA ILE A 119 -5.91 -0.75 10.36
C ILE A 119 -6.43 -1.96 9.58
N GLY A 120 -6.12 -3.17 10.05
CA GLY A 120 -6.56 -4.42 9.44
C GLY A 120 -7.57 -5.13 10.33
N LEU A 121 -8.79 -5.30 9.86
CA LEU A 121 -9.80 -6.14 10.51
C LEU A 121 -9.66 -7.58 9.99
N ILE A 122 -9.52 -8.54 10.90
CA ILE A 122 -9.33 -9.95 10.56
C ILE A 122 -10.28 -10.81 11.38
N LYS A 123 -11.07 -11.64 10.69
CA LYS A 123 -11.87 -12.68 11.33
C LYS A 123 -10.98 -13.86 11.71
N LEU A 124 -11.00 -14.28 12.97
CA LEU A 124 -10.27 -15.46 13.40
C LEU A 124 -10.80 -16.72 12.71
N TRP A 125 -9.89 -17.64 12.41
CA TRP A 125 -10.18 -18.88 11.70
C TRP A 125 -9.76 -20.11 12.51
N SER A 126 -10.30 -21.26 12.09
CA SER A 126 -9.97 -22.60 12.61
C SER A 126 -10.00 -22.68 14.15
N GLY A 127 -9.01 -23.34 14.76
CA GLY A 127 -8.94 -23.52 16.22
C GLY A 127 -8.88 -22.21 17.00
N LYS A 128 -8.44 -21.10 16.39
CA LYS A 128 -8.38 -19.79 17.07
C LYS A 128 -9.77 -19.25 17.36
N ASN A 129 -10.69 -19.39 16.39
CA ASN A 129 -12.10 -19.04 16.56
C ASN A 129 -12.74 -19.88 17.69
N LYS A 130 -12.44 -21.18 17.73
CA LYS A 130 -13.02 -22.11 18.72
C LYS A 130 -12.75 -21.72 20.17
N TYR A 131 -11.57 -21.17 20.48
CA TYR A 131 -11.18 -20.78 21.84
C TYR A 131 -11.35 -19.30 22.12
N TYR A 132 -11.81 -18.51 21.14
CA TYR A 132 -11.91 -17.08 21.30
C TYR A 132 -12.93 -16.69 22.37
N ASN A 133 -14.07 -17.38 22.45
CA ASN A 133 -15.05 -17.10 23.51
C ASN A 133 -14.47 -17.38 24.90
N ASN A 134 -13.75 -18.49 25.08
CA ASN A 134 -13.06 -18.79 26.35
C ASN A 134 -12.01 -17.72 26.68
N TYR A 135 -11.33 -17.19 25.67
CA TYR A 135 -10.43 -16.06 25.84
C TYR A 135 -11.17 -14.79 26.28
N LEU A 136 -12.31 -14.48 25.66
CA LEU A 136 -13.11 -13.31 26.03
C LEU A 136 -13.62 -13.39 27.47
N GLU A 137 -13.96 -14.57 27.99
CA GLU A 137 -14.30 -14.78 29.41
C GLU A 137 -13.14 -14.44 30.37
N CYS A 138 -11.91 -14.45 29.88
CA CYS A 138 -10.72 -14.06 30.65
C CYS A 138 -10.45 -12.55 30.61
N VAL A 139 -11.07 -11.82 29.68
CA VAL A 139 -10.90 -10.37 29.54
C VAL A 139 -11.83 -9.67 30.53
N THR A 140 -11.27 -8.79 31.35
CA THR A 140 -12.00 -8.02 32.37
C THR A 140 -11.63 -6.54 32.32
N TYR A 141 -12.42 -5.69 32.99
CA TYR A 141 -12.13 -4.26 33.10
C TYR A 141 -10.75 -3.96 33.70
N SER A 142 -10.23 -4.83 34.57
CA SER A 142 -8.89 -4.71 35.16
C SER A 142 -7.80 -5.46 34.37
N GLY A 143 -8.08 -5.83 33.12
CA GLY A 143 -7.16 -6.55 32.25
C GLY A 143 -7.44 -8.04 32.12
N LEU A 144 -6.39 -8.83 31.88
CA LEU A 144 -6.50 -10.24 31.52
C LEU A 144 -6.31 -11.14 32.75
N LYS A 145 -7.32 -11.96 33.05
CA LYS A 145 -7.20 -13.05 34.01
C LYS A 145 -6.38 -14.18 33.39
N GLU A 146 -5.30 -14.57 34.05
CA GLU A 146 -4.51 -15.69 33.59
C GLU A 146 -5.24 -17.00 33.89
N GLN A 147 -5.97 -17.49 32.90
CA GLN A 147 -6.68 -18.76 32.95
C GLN A 147 -6.35 -19.61 31.73
N ILE A 148 -6.49 -20.92 31.89
CA ILE A 148 -6.28 -21.89 30.82
C ILE A 148 -7.54 -21.93 29.96
N ILE A 149 -7.40 -21.59 28.67
CA ILE A 149 -8.55 -21.40 27.77
C ILE A 149 -8.78 -22.59 26.82
N ASN A 150 -7.87 -23.56 26.78
CA ASN A 150 -8.02 -24.79 25.98
C ASN A 150 -7.86 -26.05 26.84
N LYS A 151 -8.47 -27.16 26.39
CA LYS A 151 -8.25 -28.48 26.96
C LYS A 151 -6.99 -29.12 26.35
N PRO A 152 -6.29 -30.04 27.07
CA PRO A 152 -5.02 -30.63 26.62
C PRO A 152 -5.09 -31.33 25.25
N ASN A 153 -6.31 -31.75 24.83
CA ASN A 153 -6.54 -32.51 23.60
C ASN A 153 -6.93 -31.63 22.39
N SER A 154 -6.71 -30.32 22.46
CA SER A 154 -7.05 -29.40 21.35
C SER A 154 -5.96 -29.38 20.26
N ASN A 155 -6.34 -29.68 19.01
CA ASN A 155 -5.47 -29.68 17.81
C ASN A 155 -5.06 -28.26 17.38
N TRP A 156 -4.31 -27.55 18.23
CA TRP A 156 -3.96 -26.14 17.99
C TRP A 156 -2.50 -25.91 17.52
N SER A 157 -1.62 -26.92 17.56
CA SER A 157 -0.25 -26.82 17.01
C SER A 157 -0.16 -27.33 15.56
N VAL A 158 0.55 -26.58 14.71
CA VAL A 158 0.83 -26.90 13.30
C VAL A 158 2.18 -27.63 13.13
N THR A 159 2.82 -28.02 14.23
CA THR A 159 4.10 -28.75 14.20
C THR A 159 3.96 -30.05 14.97
N GLY A 160 4.09 -31.15 14.23
CA GLY A 160 3.97 -32.53 14.72
C GLY A 160 4.99 -32.85 15.81
N GLY A 161 4.51 -33.56 16.82
CA GLY A 161 5.27 -34.15 17.91
C GLY A 161 4.30 -34.88 18.83
N TRP A 162 4.56 -36.15 19.12
CA TRP A 162 3.71 -37.05 19.91
C TRP A 162 3.79 -36.82 21.43
N HIS A 163 4.39 -35.72 21.88
CA HIS A 163 4.52 -35.39 23.30
C HIS A 163 3.54 -34.28 23.72
N GLN A 164 2.96 -34.46 24.90
CA GLN A 164 1.92 -33.65 25.55
C GLN A 164 1.86 -32.19 25.10
N ARG A 165 0.72 -31.81 24.50
CA ARG A 165 0.47 -30.43 24.07
C ARG A 165 0.18 -29.56 25.30
N PRO A 166 0.90 -28.45 25.50
CA PRO A 166 0.71 -27.64 26.69
C PRO A 166 -0.69 -27.01 26.70
N LEU A 167 -1.31 -27.03 27.90
CA LEU A 167 -2.42 -26.15 28.23
C LEU A 167 -1.98 -24.72 27.94
N LYS A 168 -2.87 -23.97 27.31
CA LYS A 168 -2.58 -22.64 26.80
C LYS A 168 -3.39 -21.64 27.58
N SER A 169 -2.67 -20.74 28.23
CA SER A 169 -3.26 -19.63 28.96
C SER A 169 -3.79 -18.56 28.03
N ALA A 170 -4.65 -17.69 28.57
CA ALA A 170 -5.15 -16.51 27.88
C ALA A 170 -4.01 -15.62 27.38
N LYS A 171 -2.94 -15.42 28.17
CA LYS A 171 -1.78 -14.62 27.72
C LYS A 171 -1.02 -15.27 26.57
N ALA A 172 -0.87 -16.59 26.60
CA ALA A 172 -0.26 -17.32 25.50
C ALA A 172 -1.13 -17.27 24.22
N PHE A 173 -2.46 -17.21 24.36
CA PHE A 173 -3.39 -16.99 23.22
C PHE A 173 -3.17 -15.63 22.58
N GLU A 174 -3.17 -14.55 23.37
CA GLU A 174 -2.88 -13.18 22.91
C GLU A 174 -1.58 -13.12 22.09
N ASN A 175 -0.48 -13.61 22.66
CA ASN A 175 0.84 -13.54 22.04
C ASN A 175 0.90 -14.31 20.71
N GLU A 176 0.31 -15.51 20.66
CA GLU A 176 0.33 -16.30 19.43
C GLU A 176 -0.54 -15.67 18.34
N ILE A 177 -1.72 -15.16 18.69
CA ILE A 177 -2.61 -14.52 17.73
C ILE A 177 -1.97 -13.26 17.17
N SER A 178 -1.42 -12.40 18.02
CA SER A 178 -0.75 -11.18 17.57
C SER A 178 0.39 -11.49 16.61
N LYS A 179 1.18 -12.56 16.84
CA LYS A 179 2.24 -13.01 15.92
C LYS A 179 1.69 -13.57 14.60
N ARG A 180 0.61 -14.33 14.63
CA ARG A 180 0.03 -14.92 13.40
C ARG A 180 -0.66 -13.85 12.55
N LEU A 181 -1.42 -12.95 13.17
CA LEU A 181 -2.10 -11.86 12.48
C LEU A 181 -1.11 -10.87 11.84
N LEU A 182 0.09 -10.71 12.40
CA LEU A 182 1.17 -9.93 11.79
C LEU A 182 1.49 -10.45 10.38
N THR A 183 1.53 -11.77 10.24
CA THR A 183 1.83 -12.44 8.97
C THR A 183 0.70 -12.25 7.97
N GLU A 184 -0.55 -12.33 8.40
CA GLU A 184 -1.72 -12.10 7.55
C GLU A 184 -1.78 -10.63 7.08
N LEU A 185 -1.60 -9.68 8.00
CA LEU A 185 -1.59 -8.24 7.70
C LEU A 185 -0.45 -7.89 6.74
N TYR A 186 0.75 -8.42 6.98
CA TYR A 186 1.90 -8.19 6.10
C TYR A 186 1.63 -8.73 4.68
N SER A 187 1.06 -9.93 4.56
CA SER A 187 0.69 -10.51 3.27
C SER A 187 -0.37 -9.68 2.53
N ALA A 188 -1.38 -9.18 3.24
CA ALA A 188 -2.38 -8.28 2.67
C ALA A 188 -1.74 -6.98 2.17
N LEU A 189 -0.80 -6.39 2.92
CA LEU A 189 -0.07 -5.19 2.49
C LEU A 189 0.87 -5.46 1.31
N GLN A 190 1.48 -6.65 1.22
CA GLN A 190 2.28 -7.06 0.05
C GLN A 190 1.44 -7.11 -1.23
N PHE A 191 0.12 -7.35 -1.10
CA PHE A 191 -0.82 -7.27 -2.21
C PHE A 191 -1.23 -5.81 -2.52
N PHE A 192 -1.54 -5.06 -1.47
CA PHE A 192 -2.06 -3.71 -1.58
C PHE A 192 -1.05 -2.73 -2.18
N ILE A 193 0.17 -2.67 -1.61
CA ILE A 193 1.16 -1.62 -1.90
C ILE A 193 1.59 -1.59 -3.37
N PRO A 194 1.88 -2.73 -4.04
CA PRO A 194 2.16 -2.75 -5.47
C PRO A 194 0.98 -2.23 -6.30
N THR A 195 -0.24 -2.61 -5.94
CA THR A 195 -1.44 -2.20 -6.66
C THR A 195 -1.71 -0.72 -6.50
N TYR A 196 -1.63 -0.21 -5.26
CA TYR A 196 -1.68 1.22 -4.98
C TYR A 196 -0.64 1.97 -5.80
N SER A 197 0.62 1.52 -5.78
CA SER A 197 1.71 2.19 -6.51
C SER A 197 1.44 2.36 -8.01
N ILE A 198 0.83 1.34 -8.63
CA ILE A 198 0.48 1.38 -10.05
C ILE A 198 -0.70 2.33 -10.30
N VAL A 199 -1.67 2.41 -9.39
CA VAL A 199 -2.86 3.25 -9.56
C VAL A 199 -2.58 4.71 -9.21
N SER A 200 -1.75 4.96 -8.20
CA SER A 200 -1.34 6.31 -7.75
C SER A 200 -0.19 6.90 -8.58
N HIS A 201 0.47 6.07 -9.40
CA HIS A 201 1.70 6.38 -10.12
C HIS A 201 2.89 6.73 -9.19
N ASP A 202 2.82 6.28 -7.94
CA ASP A 202 3.87 6.50 -6.96
C ASP A 202 4.47 5.18 -6.51
N GLU A 203 5.72 4.89 -6.92
CA GLU A 203 6.39 3.65 -6.50
C GLU A 203 6.73 3.73 -5.01
N THR A 204 5.82 3.16 -4.22
CA THR A 204 5.95 2.90 -2.80
C THR A 204 6.42 1.46 -2.59
N LYS A 205 7.15 1.23 -1.50
CA LYS A 205 7.67 -0.10 -1.16
C LYS A 205 7.26 -0.45 0.26
N LEU A 206 6.78 -1.67 0.44
CA LEU A 206 6.62 -2.22 1.78
C LEU A 206 8.00 -2.52 2.35
N GLY A 207 8.26 -2.03 3.57
CA GLY A 207 9.49 -2.37 4.29
C GLY A 207 9.53 -3.86 4.65
N GLN A 208 10.69 -4.34 5.11
CA GLN A 208 10.85 -5.74 5.54
C GLN A 208 10.05 -6.10 6.79
N TRP A 209 9.53 -5.09 7.52
CA TRP A 209 8.72 -5.28 8.72
C TRP A 209 7.65 -4.19 8.81
N LEU A 210 6.63 -4.45 9.62
CA LEU A 210 5.57 -3.51 9.98
C LEU A 210 6.00 -2.67 11.18
N TYR A 211 5.99 -1.34 11.03
CA TYR A 211 6.34 -0.42 12.12
C TYR A 211 5.17 -0.24 13.08
N ASN A 212 5.47 -0.12 14.37
CA ASN A 212 4.45 0.14 15.40
C ASN A 212 3.28 -0.87 15.35
N TYR A 213 3.59 -2.14 15.11
CA TYR A 213 2.58 -3.18 15.01
C TYR A 213 2.01 -3.58 16.39
N PHE A 214 0.69 -3.65 16.50
CA PHE A 214 -0.03 -4.19 17.65
C PHE A 214 -1.44 -4.66 17.27
N CYS A 215 -2.12 -5.37 18.16
CA CYS A 215 -3.50 -5.84 17.96
C CYS A 215 -4.43 -5.36 19.07
N MET A 216 -5.68 -5.08 18.72
CA MET A 216 -6.80 -5.00 19.66
C MET A 216 -7.57 -6.32 19.59
N THR A 217 -7.31 -7.19 20.56
CA THR A 217 -7.75 -8.60 20.57
C THR A 217 -9.14 -8.81 21.15
N ALA A 218 -9.66 -7.83 21.88
CA ALA A 218 -11.05 -7.66 22.30
C ALA A 218 -11.29 -6.14 22.40
N PRO A 219 -12.54 -5.65 22.47
CA PRO A 219 -12.81 -4.22 22.64
C PRO A 219 -11.97 -3.63 23.78
N GLY A 220 -11.15 -2.63 23.47
CA GLY A 220 -10.22 -2.00 24.42
C GLY A 220 -8.98 -2.83 24.82
N ARG A 221 -8.90 -4.13 24.55
CA ARG A 221 -7.76 -4.98 24.98
C ARG A 221 -6.64 -5.06 23.96
N ILE A 222 -5.46 -4.52 24.30
CA ILE A 222 -4.29 -4.47 23.43
C ILE A 222 -3.33 -5.63 23.70
N SER A 223 -2.81 -6.22 22.62
CA SER A 223 -1.77 -7.24 22.65
C SER A 223 -0.61 -6.89 21.70
N LEU A 224 0.60 -7.25 22.13
CA LEU A 224 1.82 -7.12 21.35
C LEU A 224 2.28 -8.51 20.91
N GLY A 225 2.52 -8.68 19.61
CA GLY A 225 3.13 -9.92 19.08
C GLY A 225 4.65 -9.96 19.29
N ASP A 226 5.28 -8.80 19.28
CA ASP A 226 6.71 -8.57 19.48
C ASP A 226 6.90 -7.12 19.99
N ILE A 227 8.12 -6.73 20.33
CA ILE A 227 8.45 -5.36 20.70
C ILE A 227 8.20 -4.45 19.47
N PRO A 228 7.29 -3.45 19.57
CA PRO A 228 6.99 -2.55 18.46
C PRO A 228 8.23 -1.81 17.99
N LYS A 229 8.45 -1.78 16.68
CA LYS A 229 9.55 -1.06 16.06
C LYS A 229 9.11 0.37 15.70
N PRO A 230 9.69 1.42 16.31
CA PRO A 230 9.29 2.80 16.05
C PRO A 230 9.59 3.20 14.61
N ILE A 231 8.68 3.97 14.04
CA ILE A 231 8.73 4.45 12.64
C ILE A 231 9.72 5.62 12.44
N PHE A 232 10.26 6.23 13.49
CA PHE A 232 11.14 7.42 13.38
C PHE A 232 12.39 7.19 12.55
N LYS A 233 12.95 5.98 12.62
CA LYS A 233 14.15 5.63 11.85
C LYS A 233 13.90 5.65 10.33
N SER A 234 12.65 5.54 9.88
CA SER A 234 12.31 5.49 8.46
C SER A 234 11.77 6.81 7.89
N PHE A 235 11.44 7.78 8.74
CA PHE A 235 10.91 9.10 8.33
C PHE A 235 11.96 10.13 7.89
N CYS A 236 13.21 9.73 7.60
CA CYS A 236 14.28 10.66 7.21
C CYS A 236 14.01 11.44 5.89
N LYS A 237 12.91 11.14 5.18
CA LYS A 237 12.46 11.88 4.00
C LYS A 237 11.18 12.62 4.38
N HIS A 238 11.18 13.95 4.25
CA HIS A 238 9.98 14.75 4.44
C HIS A 238 8.99 14.41 3.31
N TYR A 239 7.84 13.83 3.65
CA TYR A 239 6.78 13.53 2.68
C TYR A 239 5.66 14.56 2.82
N THR A 240 5.41 15.32 1.75
CA THR A 240 4.29 16.25 1.64
C THR A 240 3.14 15.60 0.86
N ILE A 241 1.90 15.75 1.34
CA ILE A 241 0.70 15.20 0.68
C ILE A 241 0.51 15.74 -0.73
N ALA A 242 0.94 16.97 -0.99
CA ALA A 242 0.82 17.65 -2.29
C ALA A 242 1.39 16.82 -3.47
N ASN A 243 2.30 15.88 -3.21
CA ASN A 243 2.91 15.05 -4.24
C ASN A 243 2.19 13.71 -4.48
N ASN A 244 1.22 13.32 -3.64
CA ASN A 244 0.53 12.04 -3.72
C ASN A 244 -0.87 12.19 -4.31
N ARG A 245 -1.06 11.60 -5.50
CA ARG A 245 -2.36 11.55 -6.17
C ARG A 245 -3.38 10.80 -5.30
N PHE A 246 -4.54 11.43 -5.12
CA PHE A 246 -5.69 10.78 -4.51
C PHE A 246 -6.20 9.64 -5.41
N VAL A 247 -6.44 8.48 -4.82
CA VAL A 247 -6.96 7.31 -5.53
C VAL A 247 -8.37 6.97 -5.02
N SER A 248 -9.34 6.94 -5.93
CA SER A 248 -10.71 6.53 -5.59
C SER A 248 -10.80 5.06 -5.18
N HIS A 249 -11.75 4.76 -4.30
CA HIS A 249 -11.99 3.42 -3.77
C HIS A 249 -12.33 2.43 -4.89
N SER A 250 -13.20 2.86 -5.82
CA SER A 250 -13.63 2.04 -6.97
C SER A 250 -12.47 1.64 -7.87
N LYS A 251 -11.62 2.61 -8.28
CA LYS A 251 -10.46 2.39 -9.15
C LYS A 251 -9.46 1.42 -8.52
N LEU A 252 -9.21 1.57 -7.21
CA LEU A 252 -8.29 0.70 -6.50
C LEU A 252 -8.87 -0.71 -6.29
N CYS A 253 -10.13 -0.82 -5.89
CA CYS A 253 -10.80 -2.12 -5.73
C CYS A 253 -10.84 -2.90 -7.03
N GLU A 254 -11.09 -2.25 -8.17
CA GLU A 254 -11.01 -2.87 -9.48
C GLU A 254 -9.59 -3.40 -9.77
N ALA A 255 -8.57 -2.57 -9.53
CA ALA A 255 -7.18 -2.98 -9.71
C ALA A 255 -6.77 -4.16 -8.79
N LEU A 256 -7.34 -4.25 -7.60
CA LEU A 256 -7.08 -5.33 -6.64
C LEU A 256 -7.70 -6.67 -7.07
N LYS A 257 -8.73 -6.68 -7.95
CA LYS A 257 -9.32 -7.93 -8.46
C LYS A 257 -8.36 -8.76 -9.30
N PHE A 258 -7.31 -8.16 -9.86
CA PHE A 258 -6.37 -8.84 -10.76
C PHE A 258 -5.39 -9.80 -10.07
N GLY A 259 -5.45 -9.92 -8.74
CA GLY A 259 -4.72 -10.92 -7.95
C GLY A 259 -3.33 -10.46 -7.49
N MET A 260 -2.60 -11.35 -6.79
CA MET A 260 -1.24 -11.08 -6.34
C MET A 260 -0.36 -10.90 -7.57
N ARG A 261 0.22 -9.71 -7.73
CA ARG A 261 1.20 -9.46 -8.77
C ARG A 261 2.37 -8.66 -8.21
N GLU A 262 3.56 -9.09 -8.57
CA GLU A 262 4.72 -8.21 -8.49
C GLU A 262 4.62 -7.15 -9.58
N ILE A 263 5.10 -5.94 -9.29
CA ILE A 263 5.21 -4.89 -10.32
C ILE A 263 6.18 -5.38 -11.38
N SER A 264 5.69 -5.57 -12.61
CA SER A 264 6.46 -6.06 -13.73
C SER A 264 7.56 -5.07 -14.13
N LYS A 265 8.55 -5.54 -14.90
CA LYS A 265 9.60 -4.67 -15.46
C LYS A 265 8.98 -3.52 -16.28
N PHE A 266 7.92 -3.79 -17.05
CA PHE A 266 7.21 -2.79 -17.84
C PHE A 266 6.58 -1.71 -16.96
N GLU A 267 5.79 -2.12 -15.95
CA GLU A 267 5.13 -1.17 -15.04
C GLU A 267 6.14 -0.35 -14.25
N ARG A 268 7.27 -0.94 -13.82
CA ARG A 268 8.35 -0.19 -13.17
C ARG A 268 8.95 0.88 -14.07
N GLN A 269 9.11 0.61 -15.38
CA GLN A 269 9.58 1.60 -16.33
C GLN A 269 8.57 2.75 -16.46
N LEU A 270 7.28 2.46 -16.56
CA LEU A 270 6.25 3.51 -16.60
C LEU A 270 6.24 4.38 -15.34
N LEU A 271 6.35 3.78 -14.15
CA LEU A 271 6.46 4.51 -12.89
C LEU A 271 7.75 5.36 -12.81
N ALA A 272 8.84 4.88 -13.39
CA ALA A 272 10.08 5.66 -13.50
C ALA A 272 9.90 6.88 -14.42
N MET A 273 9.10 6.77 -15.49
CA MET A 273 8.80 7.90 -16.36
C MET A 273 7.89 8.93 -15.67
N ASP A 274 6.92 8.50 -14.86
CA ASP A 274 6.11 9.44 -14.05
C ASP A 274 6.97 10.23 -13.05
N ARG A 275 8.01 9.60 -12.49
CA ARG A 275 9.02 10.32 -11.68
C ARG A 275 9.79 11.36 -12.48
N LEU A 276 10.26 11.04 -13.68
CA LEU A 276 10.94 12.01 -14.54
C LEU A 276 10.05 13.22 -14.87
N VAL A 277 8.74 13.01 -15.07
CA VAL A 277 7.78 14.11 -15.20
C VAL A 277 7.77 15.01 -13.97
N ARG A 278 7.75 14.42 -12.76
CA ARG A 278 7.80 15.16 -11.49
C ARG A 278 9.13 15.88 -11.27
N ASP A 279 10.23 15.32 -11.78
CA ASP A 279 11.57 15.92 -11.73
C ASP A 279 11.75 17.05 -12.76
N GLY A 280 10.73 17.34 -13.58
CA GLY A 280 10.75 18.44 -14.54
C GLY A 280 11.26 18.06 -15.93
N GLU A 281 11.35 16.76 -16.24
CA GLU A 281 11.91 16.21 -17.48
C GLU A 281 10.84 15.48 -18.35
N PRO A 282 9.74 16.13 -18.74
CA PRO A 282 8.62 15.46 -19.41
C PRO A 282 8.94 14.98 -20.83
N GLU A 283 9.92 15.59 -21.52
CA GLU A 283 10.35 15.16 -22.86
C GLU A 283 11.05 13.80 -22.80
N LEU A 284 12.02 13.66 -21.90
CA LEU A 284 12.69 12.40 -21.62
C LEU A 284 11.71 11.33 -21.14
N ALA A 285 10.76 11.73 -20.28
CA ALA A 285 9.71 10.84 -19.81
C ALA A 285 8.82 10.34 -20.96
N LEU A 286 8.42 11.21 -21.92
CA LEU A 286 7.64 10.79 -23.08
C LEU A 286 8.41 9.78 -23.95
N ILE A 287 9.68 10.09 -24.24
CA ILE A 287 10.56 9.23 -25.03
C ILE A 287 10.66 7.86 -24.37
N GLY A 288 11.02 7.81 -23.09
CA GLY A 288 11.18 6.56 -22.36
C GLY A 288 9.87 5.79 -22.19
N THR A 289 8.73 6.48 -22.01
CA THR A 289 7.40 5.85 -21.94
C THR A 289 7.09 5.11 -23.23
N ILE A 290 7.27 5.78 -24.38
CA ILE A 290 6.98 5.18 -25.68
C ILE A 290 7.95 4.05 -25.98
N SER A 291 9.24 4.21 -25.69
CA SER A 291 10.23 3.12 -25.86
C SER A 291 9.90 1.90 -24.99
N ALA A 292 9.41 2.09 -23.76
CA ALA A 292 8.95 1.00 -22.91
C ALA A 292 7.74 0.27 -23.51
N ILE A 293 6.79 1.01 -24.10
CA ILE A 293 5.61 0.45 -24.79
C ILE A 293 6.05 -0.34 -26.02
N GLU A 294 6.93 0.20 -26.85
CA GLU A 294 7.48 -0.47 -28.03
C GLU A 294 8.19 -1.78 -27.65
N TRP A 295 9.04 -1.72 -26.63
CA TRP A 295 9.72 -2.90 -26.10
C TRP A 295 8.72 -3.97 -25.63
N PHE A 296 7.70 -3.59 -24.86
CA PHE A 296 6.70 -4.53 -24.36
C PHE A 296 5.86 -5.14 -25.49
N MET A 297 5.42 -4.32 -26.45
CA MET A 297 4.66 -4.81 -27.59
C MET A 297 5.50 -5.71 -28.50
N GLY A 298 6.76 -5.34 -28.74
CA GLY A 298 7.71 -6.12 -29.53
C GLY A 298 7.99 -7.49 -28.91
N ALA A 299 8.07 -7.57 -27.57
CA ALA A 299 8.32 -8.83 -26.86
C ALA A 299 7.19 -9.86 -26.99
N PHE A 300 5.98 -9.45 -27.38
CA PHE A 300 4.83 -10.34 -27.51
C PHE A 300 4.50 -10.74 -28.95
N VAL A 301 5.11 -10.07 -29.93
CA VAL A 301 5.07 -10.49 -31.34
C VAL A 301 6.31 -11.36 -31.56
N ALA A 302 6.12 -12.68 -31.69
CA ALA A 302 7.21 -13.59 -32.04
C ALA A 302 7.80 -13.17 -33.40
N ARG A 303 9.13 -12.99 -33.48
CA ARG A 303 9.78 -12.57 -34.73
C ARG A 303 11.08 -13.33 -34.98
N GLU A 304 11.27 -13.68 -36.25
CA GLU A 304 12.48 -14.29 -36.81
C GLU A 304 13.64 -13.27 -36.95
N ASN A 305 13.34 -11.97 -36.96
CA ASN A 305 14.33 -10.89 -37.14
C ASN A 305 14.60 -10.10 -35.86
N LYS A 306 15.88 -9.79 -35.59
CA LYS A 306 16.39 -9.06 -34.40
C LYS A 306 15.98 -7.58 -34.29
N TRP A 307 15.11 -7.06 -35.16
CA TRP A 307 14.76 -5.64 -35.21
C TRP A 307 13.56 -5.31 -34.30
N GLN A 308 13.69 -4.27 -33.47
CA GLN A 308 12.60 -3.78 -32.63
C GLN A 308 11.62 -2.92 -33.45
N PRO A 309 10.34 -3.30 -33.56
CA PRO A 309 9.34 -2.51 -34.28
C PRO A 309 9.06 -1.17 -33.62
N SER A 310 8.78 -0.16 -34.45
CA SER A 310 8.17 1.07 -33.96
C SER A 310 6.74 0.82 -33.46
N LEU A 311 6.23 1.72 -32.62
CA LEU A 311 4.87 1.65 -32.08
C LEU A 311 3.83 1.63 -33.21
N ARG A 312 4.09 2.38 -34.29
CA ARG A 312 3.22 2.41 -35.47
C ARG A 312 3.14 1.05 -36.18
N ASP A 313 4.24 0.32 -36.22
CA ASP A 313 4.29 -1.00 -36.83
C ASP A 313 3.63 -2.04 -35.93
N CYS A 314 3.87 -1.97 -34.62
CA CYS A 314 3.21 -2.81 -33.63
C CYS A 314 1.69 -2.75 -33.75
N LEU A 315 1.10 -1.55 -33.81
CA LEU A 315 -0.36 -1.38 -33.85
C LEU A 315 -1.03 -1.94 -35.12
N LYS A 316 -0.27 -2.28 -36.17
CA LYS A 316 -0.76 -2.88 -37.41
C LYS A 316 -0.74 -4.41 -37.42
N ILE A 317 -0.16 -5.05 -36.39
CA ILE A 317 0.11 -6.49 -36.36
C ILE A 317 -0.83 -7.17 -35.35
N GLU A 318 -1.19 -8.42 -35.60
CA GLU A 318 -1.97 -9.24 -34.66
C GLU A 318 -1.13 -9.61 -33.42
N PRO A 319 -1.71 -9.63 -32.19
CA PRO A 319 -3.13 -9.46 -31.90
C PRO A 319 -3.58 -7.99 -31.71
N TYR A 320 -2.68 -7.01 -31.83
CA TYR A 320 -2.96 -5.62 -31.48
C TYR A 320 -3.95 -4.95 -32.42
N LYS A 321 -3.86 -5.26 -33.71
CA LYS A 321 -4.74 -4.71 -34.73
C LYS A 321 -6.22 -4.96 -34.42
N SER A 322 -6.57 -6.19 -34.01
CA SER A 322 -7.95 -6.62 -33.78
C SER A 322 -8.44 -6.45 -32.33
N ASN A 323 -7.55 -6.48 -31.33
CA ASN A 323 -7.96 -6.58 -29.92
C ASN A 323 -7.81 -5.29 -29.10
N LEU A 324 -7.22 -4.23 -29.67
CA LEU A 324 -7.13 -2.91 -29.04
C LEU A 324 -8.23 -1.99 -29.57
N GLU A 325 -8.82 -1.21 -28.67
CA GLU A 325 -9.79 -0.16 -29.00
C GLU A 325 -9.14 0.93 -29.86
N GLU A 326 -9.90 1.52 -30.77
CA GLU A 326 -9.33 2.48 -31.74
C GLU A 326 -8.87 3.77 -31.06
N ASP A 327 -9.54 4.21 -30.00
CA ASP A 327 -9.15 5.38 -29.20
C ASP A 327 -7.76 5.18 -28.59
N LEU A 328 -7.51 4.02 -27.96
CA LEU A 328 -6.20 3.66 -27.43
C LEU A 328 -5.13 3.62 -28.53
N LYS A 329 -5.46 3.11 -29.74
CA LYS A 329 -4.51 3.13 -30.87
C LYS A 329 -4.20 4.55 -31.32
N ASN A 330 -5.20 5.43 -31.36
CA ASN A 330 -5.05 6.83 -31.76
C ASN A 330 -4.15 7.58 -30.77
N ASP A 331 -4.41 7.45 -29.47
CA ASP A 331 -3.58 8.04 -28.41
C ASP A 331 -2.11 7.63 -28.54
N LEU A 332 -1.86 6.34 -28.76
CA LEU A 332 -0.51 5.80 -28.94
C LEU A 332 0.15 6.28 -30.24
N ARG A 333 -0.61 6.43 -31.34
CA ARG A 333 -0.10 6.99 -32.61
C ARG A 333 0.29 8.46 -32.46
N GLU A 334 -0.55 9.25 -31.80
CA GLU A 334 -0.28 10.66 -31.50
C GLU A 334 0.95 10.81 -30.62
N ALA A 335 1.07 10.00 -29.57
CA ALA A 335 2.25 10.00 -28.70
C ALA A 335 3.53 9.70 -29.50
N ALA A 336 3.48 8.70 -30.40
CA ALA A 336 4.62 8.38 -31.27
C ALA A 336 4.96 9.52 -32.24
N LEU A 337 3.97 10.23 -32.79
CA LEU A 337 4.17 11.44 -33.59
C LEU A 337 4.88 12.53 -32.79
N LEU A 338 4.40 12.80 -31.57
CA LEU A 338 4.96 13.81 -30.68
C LEU A 338 6.40 13.48 -30.26
N ARG A 339 6.69 12.21 -29.96
CA ARG A 339 8.07 11.78 -29.69
C ARG A 339 8.97 11.97 -30.90
N ASN A 340 8.51 11.65 -32.10
CA ASN A 340 9.32 11.86 -33.31
C ASN A 340 9.59 13.35 -33.54
N SER A 341 8.64 14.24 -33.25
CA SER A 341 8.88 15.68 -33.33
C SER A 341 9.83 16.20 -32.25
N ILE A 342 9.87 15.59 -31.07
CA ILE A 342 10.86 15.96 -30.03
C ILE A 342 12.26 15.46 -30.40
N VAL A 343 12.37 14.21 -30.87
CA VAL A 343 13.66 13.59 -31.19
C VAL A 343 14.27 14.12 -32.49
N HIS A 344 13.43 14.39 -33.50
CA HIS A 344 13.87 14.75 -34.86
C HIS A 344 13.38 16.14 -35.31
N GLY A 345 12.75 16.91 -34.41
CA GLY A 345 12.27 18.26 -34.72
C GLY A 345 13.40 19.22 -35.06
N ALA A 346 13.02 20.43 -35.48
CA ALA A 346 13.99 21.49 -35.74
C ALA A 346 14.86 21.69 -34.48
N PRO A 347 16.20 21.81 -34.63
CA PRO A 347 17.05 22.14 -33.50
C PRO A 347 16.52 23.44 -32.87
N PRO A 348 16.57 23.60 -31.54
CA PRO A 348 16.11 24.82 -30.89
C PRO A 348 16.77 26.03 -31.57
N SER A 349 15.96 26.99 -32.01
CA SER A 349 16.43 28.19 -32.70
C SER A 349 17.47 28.89 -31.83
N ARG A 350 18.71 28.99 -32.34
CA ARG A 350 19.87 29.52 -31.61
C ARG A 350 19.72 30.96 -31.13
N GLU A 351 18.71 31.69 -31.61
CA GLU A 351 18.42 33.07 -31.18
C GLU A 351 18.05 33.19 -29.69
N ASN A 352 17.55 32.12 -29.06
CA ASN A 352 17.25 32.12 -27.61
C ASN A 352 18.42 31.61 -26.74
N ILE A 353 19.51 31.11 -27.32
CA ILE A 353 20.65 30.55 -26.58
C ILE A 353 21.78 31.58 -26.42
N ILE A 354 21.83 32.62 -27.25
CA ILE A 354 22.94 33.59 -27.27
C ILE A 354 22.72 34.77 -26.30
N LYS A 355 21.53 34.90 -25.69
CA LYS A 355 21.23 35.98 -24.74
C LYS A 355 21.14 35.55 -23.27
N GLU A 356 21.84 34.51 -22.85
CA GLU A 356 22.04 34.29 -21.40
C GLU A 356 23.33 33.52 -21.15
N GLY A 357 24.44 34.26 -21.22
CA GLY A 357 25.74 33.87 -20.66
C GLY A 357 25.71 33.88 -19.13
N SER A 358 24.87 33.05 -18.52
CA SER A 358 24.94 32.67 -17.11
C SER A 358 24.02 31.47 -16.94
N GLY A 359 24.61 30.32 -16.61
CA GLY A 359 23.97 28.99 -16.71
C GLY A 359 22.52 28.93 -16.28
N PHE A 360 21.63 28.65 -17.24
CA PHE A 360 20.29 28.17 -16.99
C PHE A 360 19.84 27.23 -18.10
N ILE A 361 19.27 26.10 -17.68
CA ILE A 361 18.64 25.05 -18.49
C ILE A 361 17.56 25.72 -19.35
N GLY A 362 17.58 25.45 -20.66
CA GLY A 362 16.58 25.94 -21.61
C GLY A 362 15.18 25.55 -21.17
N LYS A 363 14.47 26.47 -20.51
CA LYS A 363 13.07 26.27 -20.11
C LYS A 363 12.18 26.59 -21.29
N LEU A 364 11.49 25.57 -21.78
CA LEU A 364 10.24 25.75 -22.52
C LEU A 364 9.29 26.67 -21.72
N PRO A 365 8.42 27.46 -22.38
CA PRO A 365 7.41 28.22 -21.67
C PRO A 365 6.61 27.28 -20.75
N ILE A 366 6.39 27.71 -19.50
CA ILE A 366 5.79 26.89 -18.43
C ILE A 366 4.46 26.24 -18.87
N SER A 367 3.70 26.90 -19.74
CA SER A 367 2.46 26.39 -20.34
C SER A 367 2.64 25.14 -21.21
N ASN A 368 3.79 25.01 -21.88
CA ASN A 368 4.11 23.85 -22.71
C ASN A 368 4.62 22.66 -21.87
N VAL A 369 5.33 22.95 -20.77
CA VAL A 369 5.80 21.92 -19.82
C VAL A 369 4.61 21.26 -19.13
N SER A 370 3.61 22.02 -18.67
CA SER A 370 2.41 21.46 -18.04
C SER A 370 1.59 20.60 -19.02
N LEU A 371 1.45 21.03 -20.28
CA LEU A 371 0.71 20.29 -21.29
C LEU A 371 1.40 18.98 -21.65
N LEU A 372 2.73 19.01 -21.80
CA LEU A 372 3.52 17.83 -22.10
C LEU A 372 3.49 16.83 -20.93
N SER A 373 3.64 17.31 -19.69
CA SER A 373 3.50 16.49 -18.48
C SER A 373 2.15 15.77 -18.42
N TYR A 374 1.06 16.48 -18.73
CA TYR A 374 -0.27 15.87 -18.84
C TYR A 374 -0.34 14.79 -19.93
N LYS A 375 0.22 15.07 -21.13
CA LYS A 375 0.26 14.07 -22.20
C LYS A 375 1.09 12.84 -21.80
N VAL A 376 2.22 13.00 -21.11
CA VAL A 376 3.00 11.84 -20.62
C VAL A 376 2.17 10.99 -19.66
N GLN A 377 1.46 11.62 -18.71
CA GLN A 377 0.59 10.90 -17.77
C GLN A 377 -0.50 10.11 -18.51
N SER A 378 -1.16 10.73 -19.49
CA SER A 378 -2.14 10.07 -20.35
C SER A 378 -1.53 8.87 -21.11
N VAL A 379 -0.32 9.01 -21.66
CA VAL A 379 0.36 7.91 -22.37
C VAL A 379 0.78 6.79 -21.41
N ILE A 380 1.16 7.10 -20.17
CA ILE A 380 1.41 6.10 -19.12
C ILE A 380 0.12 5.31 -18.83
N GLU A 381 -1.02 5.98 -18.71
CA GLU A 381 -2.31 5.32 -18.51
C GLU A 381 -2.66 4.41 -19.70
N SER A 382 -2.50 4.89 -20.94
CA SER A 382 -2.65 4.08 -22.15
C SER A 382 -1.73 2.85 -22.13
N GLY A 383 -0.48 3.01 -21.71
CA GLY A 383 0.49 1.91 -21.55
C GLY A 383 0.04 0.87 -20.52
N LEU A 384 -0.53 1.30 -19.40
CA LEU A 384 -1.09 0.40 -18.38
C LEU A 384 -2.34 -0.34 -18.87
N VAL A 385 -3.23 0.33 -19.61
CA VAL A 385 -4.41 -0.31 -20.23
C VAL A 385 -3.98 -1.37 -21.24
N LEU A 386 -3.03 -1.02 -22.12
CA LEU A 386 -2.43 -1.94 -23.09
C LEU A 386 -1.84 -3.18 -22.40
N TYR A 387 -1.09 -2.98 -21.32
CA TYR A 387 -0.51 -4.08 -20.53
C TYR A 387 -1.55 -5.02 -19.95
N ARG A 388 -2.63 -4.48 -19.37
CA ARG A 388 -3.75 -5.29 -18.84
C ARG A 388 -4.37 -6.11 -19.96
N ARG A 389 -4.71 -5.48 -21.08
CA ARG A 389 -5.36 -6.13 -22.22
C ARG A 389 -4.53 -7.27 -22.80
N ILE A 390 -3.22 -7.06 -22.96
CA ILE A 390 -2.32 -8.10 -23.48
C ILE A 390 -2.21 -9.28 -22.51
N ASN A 391 -2.19 -9.03 -21.21
CA ASN A 391 -2.14 -10.11 -20.23
C ASN A 391 -3.46 -10.89 -20.13
N GLU A 392 -4.61 -10.24 -20.33
CA GLU A 392 -5.90 -10.93 -20.48
C GLU A 392 -5.89 -11.86 -21.70
N LEU A 393 -5.44 -11.39 -22.85
CA LEU A 393 -5.32 -12.21 -24.07
C LEU A 393 -4.39 -13.41 -23.86
N LYS A 394 -3.27 -13.22 -23.14
CA LYS A 394 -2.36 -14.33 -22.76
C LYS A 394 -3.06 -15.37 -21.88
N ARG A 395 -3.88 -14.93 -20.93
CA ARG A 395 -4.65 -15.82 -20.04
C ARG A 395 -5.70 -16.61 -20.84
N GLN A 396 -6.44 -15.94 -21.72
CA GLN A 396 -7.43 -16.58 -22.58
C GLN A 396 -6.79 -17.64 -23.49
N LYS A 397 -5.69 -17.33 -24.17
CA LYS A 397 -4.96 -18.30 -24.99
C LYS A 397 -4.49 -19.53 -24.18
N LYS A 398 -3.92 -19.32 -22.99
CA LYS A 398 -3.47 -20.43 -22.11
C LYS A 398 -4.62 -21.34 -21.65
N ILE A 399 -5.81 -20.78 -21.45
CA ILE A 399 -7.00 -21.57 -21.08
C ILE A 399 -7.46 -22.43 -22.26
N CYS A 400 -7.47 -21.87 -23.47
CA CYS A 400 -7.82 -22.62 -24.68
C CYS A 400 -6.84 -23.77 -25.00
N THR A 401 -5.53 -23.61 -24.73
CA THR A 401 -4.54 -24.67 -24.99
C THR A 401 -4.55 -25.80 -23.94
N LYS A 402 -5.16 -25.59 -22.76
CA LYS A 402 -5.30 -26.64 -21.73
C LYS A 402 -6.63 -27.40 -21.79
N ALA A 403 -7.58 -26.91 -22.59
CA ALA A 403 -8.90 -27.49 -22.78
C ALA A 403 -9.00 -28.40 -24.02
N ILE A 404 -7.89 -28.58 -24.73
CA ILE A 404 -7.66 -29.54 -25.82
C ILE A 404 -6.63 -30.53 -25.30
#